data_AF-C9MWR1-F1
#
_entry.id   AF-C9MWR1-F1
#
_cell.length_a   1.000
_cell.length_b   1.000
_cell.length_c   1.000
_cell.angle_alpha   90.00
_cell.angle_beta   90.00
_cell.angle_gamma   90.00
#
_symmetry.space_group_name_H-M   'P 1'
#
loop_
_entity.id
_entity.type
_entity.pdbx_description
1 polymer ?
#
loop_
_entity_poly.entity_id
_entity_poly.type
_entity_poly.pdbx_seq_one_letter_code
_entity_poly.pdbx_strand_id
1 'polypeptide(L)'
;MKSEVKENRVDFSLIRYSQCWEDTEVLLESLNIQENDICFGILSAGDNVFSMLAENPKKVVALDISFPQIALAKLKKEVFNSLSYEEMLEFMGVMKSDKRIEIYDRIKENLDKEVKEYWDFNRESIEKGIIHAGKFEKFFKIFREKILPFVHSKKRIEKLLEKKSRQERIEYYDKYWNNFRWKLMFKLFFSKYVVGKLGRDKEFFRYAEKKYF
;
A
#
# COMPACT_ATOMS: atom_id res chain seq x y z
N MET A 1 9.34 25.68 19.71
CA MET A 1 9.74 24.33 19.24
C MET A 1 10.11 24.41 17.77
N LYS A 2 11.30 23.93 17.36
CA LYS A 2 11.57 23.67 15.94
C LYS A 2 10.82 22.40 15.56
N SER A 3 9.96 22.46 14.56
CA SER A 3 9.26 21.28 14.04
C SER A 3 10.28 20.34 13.40
N GLU A 4 10.30 19.07 13.81
CA GLU A 4 11.14 18.03 13.18
C GLU A 4 10.84 17.88 11.67
N VAL A 5 9.63 18.24 11.23
CA VAL A 5 9.21 18.25 9.82
C VAL A 5 10.03 19.26 9.00
N LYS A 6 10.47 20.37 9.60
CA LYS A 6 11.30 21.38 8.90
C LYS A 6 12.74 20.92 8.66
N GLU A 7 13.19 19.84 9.30
CA GLU A 7 14.57 19.37 9.11
C GLU A 7 14.79 18.62 7.78
N ASN A 8 13.72 18.44 6.97
CA ASN A 8 13.77 17.99 5.58
C ASN A 8 14.57 16.69 5.35
N ARG A 9 14.61 15.79 6.34
CA ARG A 9 15.42 14.57 6.31
C ARG A 9 14.79 13.43 5.53
N VAL A 10 13.52 13.55 5.18
CA VAL A 10 12.70 12.52 4.54
C VAL A 10 12.16 13.08 3.23
N ASP A 11 12.39 12.35 2.14
CA ASP A 11 11.90 12.75 0.81
C ASP A 11 10.39 12.51 0.67
N PHE A 12 9.59 13.57 0.56
CA PHE A 12 8.14 13.48 0.39
C PHE A 12 7.66 13.63 -1.05
N SER A 13 8.58 13.63 -2.03
CA SER A 13 8.27 13.74 -3.46
C SER A 13 7.78 12.42 -4.10
N LEU A 14 7.83 11.33 -3.35
CA LEU A 14 7.50 9.98 -3.80
C LEU A 14 6.17 9.50 -3.18
N ILE A 15 5.41 8.67 -3.92
CA ILE A 15 4.41 7.78 -3.32
C ILE A 15 5.17 6.74 -2.48
N ARG A 16 5.03 6.81 -1.16
CA ARG A 16 5.73 5.89 -0.24
C ARG A 16 5.00 4.56 -0.12
N TYR A 17 3.69 4.65 0.04
CA TYR A 17 2.78 3.52 0.14
C TYR A 17 1.63 3.76 -0.83
N SER A 18 1.48 2.90 -1.84
CA SER A 18 0.29 2.93 -2.70
C SER A 18 -0.88 2.15 -2.12
N GLN A 19 -0.62 1.36 -1.07
CA GLN A 19 -1.64 0.66 -0.28
C GLN A 19 -1.33 0.72 1.24
N CYS A 20 -2.37 0.66 2.07
CA CYS A 20 -2.27 0.32 3.48
C CYS A 20 -2.22 -1.21 3.62
N TRP A 21 -1.40 -1.71 4.54
CA TRP A 21 -1.15 -3.15 4.73
C TRP A 21 -1.71 -3.66 6.07
N GLU A 22 -2.34 -2.77 6.82
CA GLU A 22 -3.09 -3.07 8.03
C GLU A 22 -4.35 -3.89 7.70
N ASP A 23 -4.83 -4.62 8.71
CA ASP A 23 -6.10 -5.34 8.60
C ASP A 23 -7.26 -4.36 8.81
N THR A 24 -8.01 -4.12 7.75
CA THR A 24 -9.16 -3.20 7.77
C THR A 24 -10.28 -3.70 8.67
N GLU A 25 -10.53 -5.00 8.76
CA GLU A 25 -11.61 -5.53 9.61
C GLU A 25 -11.29 -5.23 11.08
N VAL A 26 -10.05 -5.50 11.50
CA VAL A 26 -9.57 -5.19 12.86
C VAL A 26 -9.67 -3.68 13.14
N LEU A 27 -9.34 -2.82 12.16
CA LEU A 27 -9.47 -1.38 12.30
C LEU A 27 -10.93 -0.97 12.55
N LEU A 28 -11.86 -1.41 11.71
CA LEU A 28 -13.26 -1.01 11.77
C LEU A 28 -13.95 -1.56 13.01
N GLU A 29 -13.71 -2.83 13.36
CA GLU A 29 -14.21 -3.44 14.61
C GLU A 29 -13.71 -2.69 15.84
N SER A 30 -12.43 -2.31 15.86
CA SER A 30 -11.83 -1.60 17.00
C SER A 30 -12.36 -0.18 17.15
N LEU A 31 -12.64 0.51 16.04
CA LEU A 31 -13.15 1.89 16.07
C LEU A 31 -14.65 1.95 16.33
N ASN A 32 -15.41 0.90 15.94
CA ASN A 32 -16.86 0.83 16.08
C ASN A 32 -17.57 2.12 15.65
N ILE A 33 -17.29 2.55 14.42
CA ILE A 33 -17.69 3.86 13.88
C ILE A 33 -19.21 3.98 13.79
N GLN A 34 -19.75 5.11 14.22
CA GLN A 34 -21.17 5.43 14.18
C GLN A 34 -21.45 6.65 13.29
N GLU A 35 -22.71 6.80 12.87
CA GLU A 35 -23.13 7.83 11.90
C GLU A 35 -22.83 9.28 12.33
N ASN A 36 -22.74 9.56 13.64
CA ASN A 36 -22.45 10.91 14.13
C ASN A 36 -20.96 11.18 14.36
N ASP A 37 -20.10 10.18 14.16
CA ASP A 37 -18.68 10.29 14.48
C ASP A 37 -17.92 11.15 13.49
N ILE A 38 -16.89 11.82 14.02
CA ILE A 38 -15.89 12.53 13.22
C ILE A 38 -14.58 11.75 13.36
N CYS A 39 -14.25 10.96 12.35
CA CYS A 39 -13.03 10.16 12.35
C CYS A 39 -11.84 11.02 11.89
N PHE A 40 -10.67 10.77 12.47
CA PHE A 40 -9.42 11.37 12.05
C PHE A 40 -8.40 10.27 11.72
N GLY A 41 -7.71 10.41 10.58
CA GLY A 41 -6.73 9.43 10.15
C GLY A 41 -5.51 10.06 9.49
N ILE A 42 -4.37 9.37 9.60
CA ILE A 42 -3.23 9.62 8.72
C ILE A 42 -3.60 9.07 7.34
N LEU A 43 -3.49 9.89 6.31
CA LEU A 43 -3.98 9.53 4.98
C LEU A 43 -3.21 8.33 4.41
N SER A 44 -1.87 8.36 4.41
CA SER A 44 -1.04 7.31 3.85
C SER A 44 -1.45 7.00 2.40
N ALA A 45 -1.96 5.81 2.09
CA ALA A 45 -2.47 5.45 0.77
C ALA A 45 -3.98 5.73 0.58
N GLY A 46 -4.67 6.16 1.63
CA GLY A 46 -6.11 6.42 1.67
C GLY A 46 -6.99 5.22 2.07
N ASP A 47 -6.48 3.98 2.05
CA ASP A 47 -7.34 2.79 2.15
C ASP A 47 -8.10 2.70 3.49
N ASN A 48 -7.40 2.93 4.62
CA ASN A 48 -8.05 2.99 5.94
C ASN A 48 -9.05 4.15 6.04
N VAL A 49 -8.74 5.30 5.43
CA VAL A 49 -9.62 6.48 5.41
C VAL A 49 -10.90 6.20 4.64
N PHE A 50 -10.81 5.58 3.47
CA PHE A 50 -11.97 5.18 2.68
C PHE A 50 -12.77 4.07 3.36
N SER A 51 -12.09 3.15 4.05
CA SER A 51 -12.76 2.10 4.84
C SER A 51 -13.55 2.69 5.99
N MET A 52 -12.99 3.63 6.74
CA MET A 52 -13.74 4.37 7.77
C MET A 52 -14.94 5.12 7.19
N LEU A 53 -14.80 5.70 5.99
CA LEU A 53 -15.88 6.41 5.33
C LEU A 53 -17.02 5.47 4.89
N ALA A 54 -16.72 4.20 4.61
CA ALA A 54 -17.72 3.19 4.24
C ALA A 54 -18.67 2.84 5.40
N GLU A 55 -18.25 3.04 6.65
CA GLU A 55 -19.11 2.90 7.85
C GLU A 55 -20.07 4.09 8.04
N ASN A 56 -20.17 4.99 7.06
CA ASN A 56 -21.06 6.16 7.05
C ASN A 56 -20.93 7.11 8.26
N PRO A 57 -19.72 7.47 8.73
CA PRO A 57 -19.57 8.51 9.75
C PRO A 57 -19.99 9.87 9.22
N LYS A 58 -20.27 10.81 10.12
CA LYS A 58 -20.58 12.20 9.79
C LYS A 58 -19.47 12.85 8.96
N LYS A 59 -18.21 12.53 9.28
CA LYS A 59 -17.05 13.07 8.58
C LYS A 59 -15.80 12.23 8.82
N VAL A 60 -14.96 12.07 7.80
CA VAL A 60 -13.57 11.63 7.96
C VAL A 60 -12.64 12.79 7.61
N VAL A 61 -11.71 13.10 8.51
CA VAL A 61 -10.61 14.06 8.28
C VAL A 61 -9.32 13.29 8.12
N ALA A 62 -8.70 13.38 6.95
CA ALA A 62 -7.45 12.72 6.66
C ALA A 62 -6.32 13.73 6.45
N LEU A 63 -5.15 13.47 7.04
CA LEU A 63 -3.98 14.33 6.94
C LEU A 63 -2.78 13.57 6.37
N ASP A 64 -2.11 14.17 5.39
CA ASP A 64 -0.77 13.79 4.96
C ASP A 64 0.10 15.03 4.78
N ILE A 65 1.41 14.84 4.90
CA ILE A 65 2.41 15.86 4.58
C ILE A 65 2.97 15.70 3.15
N SER A 66 2.76 14.53 2.54
CA SER A 66 3.20 14.22 1.18
C SER A 66 2.10 14.54 0.17
N PHE A 67 2.36 15.52 -0.69
CA PHE A 67 1.48 15.82 -1.81
C PHE A 67 1.24 14.60 -2.74
N PRO A 68 2.24 13.78 -3.10
CA PRO A 68 2.02 12.52 -3.82
C PRO A 68 1.01 11.57 -3.18
N GLN A 69 1.01 11.42 -1.85
CA GLN A 69 0.02 10.60 -1.15
C GLN A 69 -1.38 11.22 -1.23
N ILE A 70 -1.49 12.55 -1.11
CA ILE A 70 -2.74 13.27 -1.29
C ILE A 70 -3.27 13.12 -2.72
N ALA A 71 -2.41 13.27 -3.73
CA ALA A 71 -2.75 13.08 -5.13
C ALA A 71 -3.21 11.65 -5.43
N LEU A 72 -2.60 10.63 -4.80
CA LEU A 72 -3.06 9.25 -4.89
C LEU A 72 -4.45 9.05 -4.30
N ALA A 73 -4.69 9.56 -3.09
CA ALA A 73 -5.99 9.43 -2.46
C ALA A 73 -7.09 10.16 -3.26
N LYS A 74 -6.81 11.37 -3.78
CA LYS A 74 -7.76 12.10 -4.62
C LYS A 74 -8.07 11.38 -5.93
N LEU A 75 -7.08 10.73 -6.55
CA LEU A 75 -7.33 9.88 -7.71
C LEU A 75 -8.17 8.65 -7.37
N LYS A 76 -7.90 7.97 -6.24
CA LYS A 76 -8.72 6.83 -5.78
C LYS A 76 -10.17 7.26 -5.49
N LYS A 77 -10.37 8.41 -4.86
CA LYS A 77 -11.70 8.99 -4.66
C LYS A 77 -12.44 9.18 -5.98
N GLU A 78 -11.76 9.75 -6.98
CA GLU A 78 -12.37 9.96 -8.30
C GLU A 78 -12.71 8.64 -9.00
N VAL A 79 -11.84 7.63 -8.87
CA VAL A 79 -12.11 6.27 -9.35
C VAL A 79 -13.37 5.69 -8.71
N PHE A 80 -13.55 5.81 -7.40
CA PHE A 80 -14.75 5.32 -6.72
C PHE A 80 -16.03 6.04 -7.14
N ASN A 81 -15.94 7.33 -7.50
CA ASN A 81 -17.09 8.11 -7.93
C ASN A 81 -17.51 7.85 -9.37
N SER A 82 -16.55 7.55 -10.26
CA SER A 82 -16.74 7.66 -11.71
C SER A 82 -16.64 6.34 -12.47
N LEU A 83 -16.09 5.29 -11.89
CA LEU A 83 -15.84 4.02 -12.57
C LEU A 83 -16.77 2.90 -12.08
N SER A 84 -17.09 1.96 -12.98
CA SER A 84 -17.69 0.69 -12.54
C SER A 84 -16.70 -0.10 -11.67
N TYR A 85 -17.19 -1.12 -10.96
CA TYR A 85 -16.33 -1.98 -10.16
C TYR A 85 -15.23 -2.66 -11.01
N GLU A 86 -15.57 -3.13 -12.21
CA GLU A 86 -14.64 -3.76 -13.14
C GLU A 86 -13.60 -2.77 -13.66
N GLU A 87 -14.04 -1.58 -14.11
CA GLU A 87 -13.15 -0.51 -14.57
C GLU A 87 -12.21 -0.06 -13.44
N MET A 88 -12.70 0.02 -12.20
CA MET A 88 -11.90 0.29 -11.02
C MET A 88 -10.82 -0.77 -10.83
N LEU A 89 -11.14 -2.07 -10.86
CA LEU A 89 -10.17 -3.15 -10.69
C LEU A 89 -9.09 -3.15 -11.78
N GLU A 90 -9.48 -2.87 -13.03
CA GLU A 90 -8.55 -2.67 -14.14
C GLU A 90 -7.63 -1.47 -13.89
N PHE A 91 -8.22 -0.30 -13.64
CA PHE A 91 -7.52 0.97 -13.45
C PHE A 91 -6.54 0.92 -12.29
N MET A 92 -6.99 0.41 -11.14
CA MET A 92 -6.17 0.33 -9.93
C MET A 92 -4.93 -0.56 -10.14
N GLY A 93 -5.01 -1.55 -11.03
CA GLY A 93 -3.91 -2.49 -11.28
C GLY A 93 -4.10 -3.86 -10.64
N VAL A 94 -5.34 -4.20 -10.25
CA VAL A 94 -5.69 -5.54 -9.75
C VAL A 94 -5.78 -6.52 -10.91
N MET A 95 -6.47 -6.12 -11.97
CA MET A 95 -6.54 -6.87 -13.23
C MET A 95 -5.49 -6.35 -14.22
N LYS A 96 -5.02 -7.20 -15.14
CA LYS A 96 -4.21 -6.74 -16.27
C LYS A 96 -5.09 -5.92 -17.22
N SER A 97 -4.58 -4.80 -17.71
CA SER A 97 -5.29 -3.90 -18.61
C SER A 97 -4.28 -3.04 -19.37
N ASP A 98 -4.57 -2.79 -20.65
CA ASP A 98 -3.92 -1.84 -21.55
C ASP A 98 -4.71 -0.53 -21.67
N LYS A 99 -5.87 -0.42 -21.00
CA LYS A 99 -6.80 0.71 -21.09
C LYS A 99 -6.63 1.77 -20.00
N ARG A 100 -5.67 1.60 -19.07
CA ARG A 100 -5.58 2.48 -17.88
C ARG A 100 -5.38 3.95 -18.22
N ILE A 101 -4.61 4.24 -19.27
CA ILE A 101 -4.40 5.62 -19.72
C ILE A 101 -5.68 6.21 -20.33
N GLU A 102 -6.41 5.43 -21.12
CA GLU A 102 -7.72 5.83 -21.67
C GLU A 102 -8.72 6.11 -20.55
N ILE A 103 -8.79 5.23 -19.55
CA ILE A 103 -9.65 5.41 -18.37
C ILE A 103 -9.23 6.68 -17.60
N TYR A 104 -7.93 6.91 -17.39
CA TYR A 104 -7.46 8.14 -16.77
C TYR A 104 -7.87 9.39 -17.55
N ASP A 105 -7.70 9.37 -18.87
CA ASP A 105 -8.05 10.51 -19.72
C ASP A 105 -9.54 10.85 -19.69
N ARG A 106 -10.42 9.87 -19.39
CA ARG A 106 -11.86 10.10 -19.14
C ARG A 106 -12.15 10.78 -17.81
N ILE A 107 -11.43 10.44 -16.74
CA ILE A 107 -11.74 10.92 -15.38
C ILE A 107 -10.91 12.13 -14.94
N LYS A 108 -9.78 12.43 -15.60
CA LYS A 108 -8.81 13.44 -15.15
C LYS A 108 -9.36 14.86 -15.07
N GLU A 109 -10.42 15.19 -15.81
CA GLU A 109 -11.02 16.53 -15.79
C GLU A 109 -11.80 16.81 -14.51
N ASN A 110 -12.13 15.78 -13.73
CA ASN A 110 -12.77 15.91 -12.41
C ASN A 110 -11.74 16.11 -11.28
N LEU A 111 -10.44 15.99 -11.58
CA LEU A 111 -9.37 16.16 -10.60
C LEU A 111 -9.03 17.65 -10.43
N ASP A 112 -8.63 18.01 -9.21
CA ASP A 112 -8.02 19.30 -8.96
C ASP A 112 -6.80 19.51 -9.88
N LYS A 113 -6.58 20.75 -10.32
CA LYS A 113 -5.51 21.11 -11.26
C LYS A 113 -4.15 20.52 -10.90
N GLU A 114 -3.71 20.69 -9.65
CA GLU A 114 -2.40 20.20 -9.19
C GLU A 114 -2.30 18.67 -9.19
N VAL A 115 -3.41 17.98 -8.90
CA VAL A 115 -3.49 16.50 -8.89
C VAL A 115 -3.44 15.97 -10.31
N LYS A 116 -4.15 16.62 -11.23
CA LYS A 116 -4.09 16.33 -12.66
C LYS A 116 -2.69 16.51 -13.21
N GLU A 117 -2.03 17.64 -12.91
CA GLU A 117 -0.65 17.92 -13.33
C GLU A 117 0.32 16.85 -12.81
N TYR A 118 0.18 16.44 -11.55
CA TYR A 118 0.97 15.36 -10.97
C TYR A 118 0.80 14.04 -11.74
N TRP A 119 -0.44 13.64 -12.02
CA TRP A 119 -0.72 12.38 -12.70
C TRP A 119 -0.42 12.40 -14.19
N ASP A 120 -0.55 13.55 -14.85
CA ASP A 120 -0.08 13.76 -16.22
C ASP A 120 1.43 13.61 -16.33
N PHE A 121 2.20 14.11 -15.35
CA PHE A 121 3.64 13.88 -15.27
C PHE A 121 4.00 12.42 -14.94
N ASN A 122 3.18 11.74 -14.13
CA ASN A 122 3.43 10.38 -13.64
C ASN A 122 2.60 9.30 -14.38
N ARG A 123 2.25 9.51 -15.66
CA ARG A 123 1.40 8.60 -16.46
C ARG A 123 1.88 7.15 -16.47
N GLU A 124 3.19 6.90 -16.45
CA GLU A 124 3.75 5.54 -16.38
C GLU A 124 3.27 4.77 -15.13
N SER A 125 3.06 5.46 -14.01
CA SER A 125 2.53 4.83 -12.78
C SER A 125 1.06 4.43 -12.93
N ILE A 126 0.28 5.19 -13.71
CA ILE A 126 -1.09 4.86 -14.06
C ILE A 126 -1.12 3.63 -14.97
N GLU A 127 -0.31 3.64 -16.01
CA GLU A 127 -0.21 2.53 -16.97
C GLU A 127 0.12 1.19 -16.28
N LYS A 128 1.04 1.23 -15.31
CA LYS A 128 1.44 0.05 -14.51
C LYS A 128 0.43 -0.36 -13.44
N GLY A 129 -0.58 0.46 -13.17
CA GLY A 129 -1.54 0.30 -12.07
C GLY A 129 -1.07 1.02 -10.81
N ILE A 130 -1.89 1.96 -10.34
CA ILE A 130 -1.55 2.87 -9.24
C ILE A 130 -1.28 2.17 -7.91
N ILE A 131 -1.85 0.97 -7.66
CA ILE A 131 -1.56 0.19 -6.45
C ILE A 131 -0.12 -0.33 -6.41
N HIS A 132 0.62 -0.29 -7.52
CA HIS A 132 2.03 -0.71 -7.60
C HIS A 132 3.01 0.48 -7.60
N ALA A 133 2.51 1.71 -7.51
CA ALA A 133 3.31 2.92 -7.68
C ALA A 133 4.22 3.22 -6.47
N GLY A 134 3.84 2.76 -5.29
CA GLY A 134 4.52 3.07 -4.04
C GLY A 134 5.90 2.43 -3.93
N LYS A 135 6.79 3.12 -3.21
CA LYS A 135 8.15 2.66 -2.93
C LYS A 135 8.13 1.29 -2.23
N PHE A 136 7.23 1.10 -1.27
CA PHE A 136 7.14 -0.14 -0.51
C PHE A 136 6.59 -1.29 -1.35
N GLU A 137 5.61 -1.02 -2.21
CA GLU A 137 5.03 -2.00 -3.14
C GLU A 137 6.06 -2.44 -4.19
N LYS A 138 6.86 -1.50 -4.72
CA LYS A 138 8.01 -1.80 -5.59
C LYS A 138 9.04 -2.69 -4.88
N PHE A 139 9.31 -2.46 -3.60
CA PHE A 139 10.20 -3.29 -2.81
C PHE A 139 9.66 -4.72 -2.62
N PHE A 140 8.38 -4.88 -2.30
CA PHE A 140 7.76 -6.22 -2.22
C PHE A 140 7.67 -6.92 -3.57
N LYS A 141 7.47 -6.17 -4.67
CA LYS A 141 7.54 -6.72 -6.02
C LYS A 141 8.90 -7.38 -6.29
N ILE A 142 10.00 -6.74 -5.89
CA ILE A 142 11.35 -7.33 -5.99
C ILE A 142 11.41 -8.63 -5.19
N PHE A 143 10.93 -8.64 -3.94
CA PHE A 143 10.93 -9.85 -3.13
C PHE A 143 10.16 -10.99 -3.82
N ARG A 144 8.93 -10.72 -4.23
CA ARG A 144 8.03 -11.68 -4.86
C ARG A 144 8.58 -12.25 -6.17
N GLU A 145 9.14 -11.41 -7.02
CA GLU A 145 9.55 -11.80 -8.39
C GLU A 145 10.99 -12.27 -8.48
N LYS A 146 11.87 -11.79 -7.60
CA LYS A 146 13.32 -12.02 -7.69
C LYS A 146 13.90 -12.80 -6.52
N ILE A 147 13.22 -12.91 -5.38
CA ILE A 147 13.76 -13.58 -4.19
C ILE A 147 12.98 -14.85 -3.87
N LEU A 148 11.65 -14.73 -3.74
CA LEU A 148 10.75 -15.83 -3.36
C LEU A 148 10.88 -17.08 -4.25
N PRO A 149 11.07 -16.99 -5.59
CA PRO A 149 11.23 -18.18 -6.45
C PRO A 149 12.46 -19.03 -6.13
N PHE A 150 13.51 -18.45 -5.53
CA PHE A 150 14.69 -19.20 -5.08
C PHE A 150 14.48 -19.92 -3.74
N VAL A 151 13.40 -19.59 -3.04
CA VAL A 151 13.06 -20.14 -1.72
C VAL A 151 11.94 -21.17 -1.83
N HIS A 152 10.90 -20.85 -2.60
CA HIS A 152 9.70 -21.65 -2.74
C HIS A 152 9.29 -21.77 -4.21
N SER A 153 8.93 -22.98 -4.62
CA SER A 153 8.32 -23.20 -5.93
C SER A 153 6.92 -22.60 -5.99
N LYS A 154 6.43 -22.31 -7.19
CA LYS A 154 5.06 -21.79 -7.41
C LYS A 154 4.00 -22.65 -6.72
N LYS A 155 4.09 -23.98 -6.88
CA LYS A 155 3.21 -24.96 -6.21
C LYS A 155 3.20 -24.81 -4.69
N ARG A 156 4.34 -24.52 -4.06
CA ARG A 156 4.43 -24.33 -2.61
C ARG A 156 3.80 -23.01 -2.17
N ILE A 157 3.94 -21.95 -2.98
CA ILE A 157 3.29 -20.66 -2.75
C ILE A 157 1.78 -20.79 -2.85
N GLU A 158 1.28 -21.39 -3.93
CA GLU A 158 -0.15 -21.64 -4.13
C GLU A 158 -0.70 -22.49 -2.96
N LYS A 159 0.02 -23.55 -2.59
CA LYS A 159 -0.37 -24.41 -1.49
C LYS A 159 -0.32 -23.73 -0.13
N LEU A 160 0.48 -22.66 0.08
CA LEU A 160 0.38 -21.86 1.31
C LEU A 160 -0.96 -21.12 1.37
N LEU A 161 -1.37 -20.50 0.26
CA LEU A 161 -2.54 -19.61 0.15
C LEU A 161 -3.89 -20.34 0.10
N GLU A 162 -3.90 -21.63 -0.24
CA GLU A 162 -5.13 -22.43 -0.22
C GLU A 162 -5.83 -22.40 1.16
N LYS A 163 -7.17 -22.41 1.14
CA LYS A 163 -7.99 -22.50 2.36
C LYS A 163 -7.62 -23.76 3.17
N LYS A 164 -7.39 -23.56 4.47
CA LYS A 164 -6.98 -24.56 5.45
C LYS A 164 -7.55 -24.18 6.81
N SER A 165 -7.76 -25.16 7.68
CA SER A 165 -7.96 -24.92 9.11
C SER A 165 -6.71 -24.28 9.74
N ARG A 166 -6.86 -23.70 10.95
CA ARG A 166 -5.72 -23.15 11.69
C ARG A 166 -4.61 -24.19 11.89
N GLN A 167 -4.98 -25.42 12.25
CA GLN A 167 -4.04 -26.50 12.51
C GLN A 167 -3.27 -26.88 11.24
N GLU A 168 -3.96 -27.11 10.12
CA GLU A 168 -3.32 -27.43 8.84
C GLU A 168 -2.41 -26.31 8.33
N ARG A 169 -2.74 -25.03 8.60
CA ARG A 169 -1.86 -23.90 8.25
C ARG A 169 -0.55 -23.94 9.03
N ILE A 170 -0.60 -24.19 10.33
CA ILE A 170 0.59 -24.29 11.19
C ILE A 170 1.46 -25.47 10.73
N GLU A 171 0.86 -26.65 10.58
CA GLU A 171 1.58 -27.85 10.13
C GLU A 171 2.23 -27.65 8.76
N TYR A 172 1.50 -27.04 7.83
CA TYR A 172 2.04 -26.74 6.51
C TYR A 172 3.21 -25.76 6.58
N TYR A 173 3.07 -24.70 7.38
CA TYR A 173 4.10 -23.70 7.58
C TYR A 173 5.37 -24.35 8.14
N ASP A 174 5.27 -25.10 9.23
CA ASP A 174 6.42 -25.69 9.89
C ASP A 174 7.10 -26.75 9.03
N LYS A 175 6.32 -27.59 8.34
CA LYS A 175 6.84 -28.70 7.55
C LYS A 175 7.43 -28.27 6.19
N TYR A 176 6.83 -27.29 5.52
CA TYR A 176 7.17 -26.96 4.13
C TYR A 176 7.66 -25.53 3.92
N TRP A 177 7.12 -24.56 4.67
CA TRP A 177 7.45 -23.14 4.47
C TRP A 177 8.68 -22.72 5.26
N ASN A 178 8.74 -23.03 6.55
CA ASN A 178 9.72 -22.51 7.51
C ASN A 178 11.10 -23.18 7.45
N ASN A 179 11.63 -23.36 6.24
CA ASN A 179 12.91 -23.99 5.98
C ASN A 179 14.09 -22.99 6.10
N PHE A 180 15.30 -23.53 6.09
CA PHE A 180 16.53 -22.72 6.23
C PHE A 180 16.67 -21.63 5.15
N ARG A 181 16.31 -21.93 3.89
CA ARG A 181 16.37 -20.93 2.80
C ARG A 181 15.43 -19.77 3.07
N TRP A 182 14.21 -20.06 3.53
CA TRP A 182 13.24 -19.05 3.92
C TRP A 182 13.77 -18.17 5.06
N LYS A 183 14.22 -18.79 6.15
CA LYS A 183 14.77 -18.05 7.32
C LYS A 183 15.95 -17.16 6.92
N LEU A 184 16.89 -17.68 6.14
CA LEU A 184 18.08 -16.95 5.71
C LEU A 184 17.72 -15.79 4.77
N MET A 185 16.96 -16.06 3.70
CA MET A 185 16.60 -15.03 2.72
C MET A 185 15.70 -13.96 3.32
N PHE A 186 14.77 -14.35 4.20
CA PHE A 186 13.92 -13.41 4.92
C PHE A 186 14.76 -12.48 5.80
N LYS A 187 15.68 -13.04 6.60
CA LYS A 187 16.58 -12.25 7.46
C LYS A 187 17.47 -11.28 6.67
N LEU A 188 17.99 -11.71 5.51
CA LEU A 188 18.86 -10.87 4.68
C LEU A 188 18.06 -9.77 3.97
N PHE A 189 16.98 -10.14 3.29
CA PHE A 189 16.21 -9.20 2.46
C PHE A 189 15.43 -8.19 3.30
N PHE A 190 14.85 -8.61 4.42
CA PHE A 190 14.14 -7.71 5.34
C PHE A 190 15.04 -7.15 6.45
N SER A 191 16.38 -7.24 6.29
CA SER A 191 17.30 -6.57 7.20
C SER A 191 17.10 -5.05 7.19
N LYS A 192 17.38 -4.38 8.32
CA LYS A 192 17.27 -2.91 8.45
C LYS A 192 18.01 -2.16 7.34
N TYR A 193 19.17 -2.68 6.92
CA TYR A 193 19.96 -2.10 5.84
C TYR A 193 19.23 -2.14 4.50
N VAL A 194 18.73 -3.32 4.10
CA VAL A 194 18.05 -3.49 2.80
C VAL A 194 16.71 -2.76 2.80
N VAL A 195 15.92 -2.88 3.87
CA VAL A 195 14.65 -2.16 3.99
C VAL A 195 14.87 -0.65 4.01
N GLY A 196 15.83 -0.13 4.78
CA GLY A 196 16.13 1.31 4.82
C GLY A 196 16.71 1.86 3.51
N LYS A 197 17.32 1.01 2.67
CA LYS A 197 17.82 1.42 1.35
C LYS A 197 16.73 1.39 0.28
N LEU A 198 15.95 0.32 0.23
CA LEU A 198 15.06 0.02 -0.90
C LEU A 198 13.58 0.15 -0.56
N GLY A 199 13.15 -0.23 0.64
CA GLY A 199 11.73 -0.29 1.02
C GLY A 199 11.20 0.96 1.71
N ARG A 200 11.92 1.48 2.70
CA ARG A 200 11.52 2.62 3.54
C ARG A 200 12.62 3.67 3.59
N ASP A 201 12.31 4.81 4.18
CA ASP A 201 13.35 5.79 4.52
C ASP A 201 14.20 5.30 5.70
N LYS A 202 15.50 5.61 5.70
CA LYS A 202 16.38 5.26 6.82
C LYS A 202 16.01 6.04 8.08
N GLU A 203 15.52 7.26 7.93
CA GLU A 203 15.15 8.11 9.06
C GLU A 203 14.01 7.51 9.89
N PHE A 204 13.14 6.67 9.30
CA PHE A 204 12.08 5.98 10.04
C PHE A 204 12.60 4.92 11.01
N PHE A 205 13.85 4.45 10.85
CA PHE A 205 14.47 3.52 11.79
C PHE A 205 15.10 4.21 12.99
N ARG A 206 15.20 5.55 12.98
CA ARG A 206 15.78 6.33 14.09
C ARG A 206 15.01 6.14 15.39
N TYR A 207 13.68 6.02 15.29
CA TYR A 207 12.77 5.89 16.43
C TYR A 207 12.32 4.44 16.68
N ALA A 208 12.72 3.49 15.82
CA ALA A 208 12.41 2.09 16.00
C ALA A 208 13.29 1.51 17.13
N GLU A 209 12.68 1.13 18.25
CA GLU A 209 13.40 0.51 19.35
C GLU A 209 14.22 -0.72 18.87
N LYS A 210 15.45 -0.84 19.38
CA LYS A 210 16.37 -1.93 18.97
C LYS A 210 15.92 -3.33 19.40
N LYS A 211 14.86 -3.47 20.21
CA LYS A 211 14.51 -4.72 20.91
C LYS A 211 13.78 -5.79 20.07
N TYR A 212 13.28 -5.48 18.88
CA TYR A 212 12.36 -6.39 18.16
C TYR A 212 12.77 -6.76 16.72
N PHE A 213 14.06 -6.70 16.36
CA PHE A 213 14.56 -7.11 15.04
C PHE A 213 15.78 -8.02 15.11
#